data_AF-A0A317T5M3-F1
#
_entry.id   AF-A0A317T5M3-F1
#
_cell.length_a   1.000
_cell.length_b   1.000
_cell.length_c   1.000
_cell.angle_alpha   90.00
_cell.angle_beta   90.00
_cell.angle_gamma   90.00
#
_symmetry.space_group_name_H-M   'P 1'
#
loop_
_entity.id
_entity.type
_entity.pdbx_description
1 polymer ?
#
loop_
_entity_poly.entity_id
_entity_poly.type
_entity_poly.pdbx_seq_one_letter_code
_entity_poly.pdbx_strand_id
1 'polypeptide(L)'
;MKTLTSVLIVAFLFLFGCENNDGISRGEYEKLKAENKELKAALEDCRQGPKKRFNQAKSLFEKKNYDQCKAELVMLIDKYPGTSEAVQAKELLDATEKALQKIAAEKERVEKEKAEKEAQRLANATNKMRKKYDDIKGITWYRDKTSPRYLNTRTDFGAYIGKEKDGAPWLRLKIRYVADEWLFIEKYIIKADDHVYEITESRYGEIETDHGGGKIWEWLDRYVGPHEYSIIKAVADAKDAKIRFVGGQYDKDRVITTREKQALKNILNAYEALGGSDI
;
A
#
# COMPACT_ATOMS: atom_id res chain seq x y z
N MET A 1 70.03 104.51 -33.83
CA MET A 1 70.60 103.15 -33.67
C MET A 1 70.99 102.97 -32.22
N LYS A 2 70.13 102.31 -31.43
CA LYS A 2 70.25 102.14 -29.97
C LYS A 2 70.31 100.62 -29.71
N THR A 3 71.49 100.03 -29.48
CA THR A 3 72.24 99.84 -28.21
C THR A 3 71.77 98.67 -27.33
N LEU A 4 72.77 97.85 -26.96
CA LEU A 4 73.02 97.21 -25.65
C LEU A 4 72.50 95.79 -25.32
N THR A 5 73.47 94.88 -25.16
CA THR A 5 73.77 94.01 -23.99
C THR A 5 72.64 93.35 -23.19
N SER A 6 72.75 92.05 -22.92
CA SER A 6 73.21 91.52 -21.61
C SER A 6 72.91 90.02 -21.43
N VAL A 7 73.90 89.35 -20.86
CA VAL A 7 73.85 88.00 -20.25
C VAL A 7 72.79 87.96 -19.14
N LEU A 8 72.02 86.88 -19.02
CA LEU A 8 71.41 86.49 -17.74
C LEU A 8 71.22 84.96 -17.66
N ILE A 9 72.06 84.32 -16.86
CA ILE A 9 71.83 83.02 -16.24
C ILE A 9 70.87 83.26 -15.07
N VAL A 10 69.71 82.60 -15.01
CA VAL A 10 69.03 82.37 -13.72
C VAL A 10 68.34 81.00 -13.74
N ALA A 11 68.63 80.29 -12.65
CA ALA A 11 68.25 78.93 -12.34
C ALA A 11 66.76 78.75 -12.04
N PHE A 12 66.35 77.51 -12.22
CA PHE A 12 65.23 76.81 -11.60
C PHE A 12 64.84 77.35 -10.22
N LEU A 13 63.59 77.78 -10.07
CA LEU A 13 62.87 77.76 -8.80
C LEU A 13 61.43 77.33 -9.07
N PHE A 14 61.16 76.07 -8.69
CA PHE A 14 59.82 75.51 -8.54
C PHE A 14 59.00 76.42 -7.62
N LEU A 15 57.93 77.02 -8.16
CA LEU A 15 56.85 77.57 -7.35
C LEU A 15 55.64 76.65 -7.51
N PHE A 16 55.32 76.00 -6.39
CA PHE A 16 53.99 75.51 -6.09
C PHE A 16 52.97 76.65 -6.28
N GLY A 17 51.99 76.42 -7.15
CA GLY A 17 50.77 77.22 -7.28
C GLY A 17 49.59 76.25 -7.35
N CYS A 18 48.68 76.37 -6.39
CA CYS A 18 47.57 75.49 -6.12
C CYS A 18 46.63 75.25 -7.31
N GLU A 19 46.31 73.99 -7.60
CA GLU A 19 44.96 73.58 -8.01
C GLU A 19 44.58 72.32 -7.23
N ASN A 20 43.86 72.51 -6.11
CA ASN A 20 43.00 71.45 -5.59
C ASN A 20 41.85 71.30 -6.60
N ASN A 21 42.02 70.39 -7.56
CA ASN A 21 40.93 69.84 -8.33
C ASN A 21 40.83 68.37 -7.93
N ASP A 22 39.88 68.05 -7.05
CA ASP A 22 39.51 66.68 -6.65
C ASP A 22 38.88 65.96 -7.85
N GLY A 23 39.68 65.72 -8.90
CA GLY A 23 39.32 64.95 -10.07
C GLY A 23 39.55 63.48 -9.80
N ILE A 24 38.47 62.69 -9.79
CA ILE A 24 38.50 61.22 -9.78
C ILE A 24 39.58 60.72 -10.74
N SER A 25 40.50 59.88 -10.27
CA SER A 25 41.58 59.39 -11.12
C SER A 25 41.01 58.59 -12.30
N ARG A 26 41.67 58.62 -13.46
CA ARG A 26 41.20 57.90 -14.66
C ARG A 26 40.98 56.40 -14.41
N GLY A 27 41.74 55.80 -13.50
CA GLY A 27 41.58 54.41 -13.05
C GLY A 27 40.33 54.18 -12.20
N GLU A 28 40.00 55.12 -11.29
CA GLU A 28 38.76 55.07 -10.51
C GLU A 28 37.52 55.29 -11.39
N TYR A 29 37.58 56.18 -12.38
CA TYR A 29 36.48 56.40 -13.32
C TYR A 29 36.16 55.12 -14.13
N GLU A 30 37.17 54.44 -14.68
CA GLU A 30 36.95 53.20 -15.43
C GLU A 30 36.47 52.05 -14.51
N LYS A 31 36.94 52.00 -13.25
CA LYS A 31 36.45 51.06 -12.25
C LYS A 31 34.97 51.31 -11.90
N LEU A 32 34.60 52.55 -11.59
CA LEU A 32 33.22 52.96 -11.31
C LEU A 32 32.29 52.73 -12.51
N LYS A 33 32.80 52.87 -13.74
CA LYS A 33 32.06 52.61 -14.97
C LYS A 33 31.85 51.11 -15.20
N ALA A 34 32.86 50.29 -14.91
CA ALA A 34 32.73 48.83 -14.92
C ALA A 34 31.73 48.35 -13.84
N GLU A 35 31.84 48.84 -12.61
CA GLU A 35 30.91 48.56 -11.52
C GLU A 35 29.48 49.01 -11.87
N ASN A 36 29.29 50.19 -12.47
CA ASN A 36 27.98 50.63 -12.94
C ASN A 36 27.40 49.74 -14.04
N LYS A 37 28.26 49.22 -14.94
CA LYS A 37 27.82 48.31 -16.00
C LYS A 37 27.38 46.96 -15.42
N GLU A 38 28.14 46.42 -14.48
CA GLU A 38 27.79 45.18 -13.76
C GLU A 38 26.53 45.37 -12.92
N LEU A 39 26.42 46.47 -12.18
CA LEU A 39 25.23 46.81 -11.40
C LEU A 39 24.00 46.95 -12.30
N LYS A 40 24.11 47.60 -13.46
CA LYS A 40 22.99 47.69 -14.43
C LYS A 40 22.58 46.32 -14.97
N ALA A 41 23.54 45.46 -15.30
CA ALA A 41 23.25 44.10 -15.76
C ALA A 41 22.60 43.25 -14.66
N ALA A 42 23.08 43.34 -13.42
CA ALA A 42 22.46 42.71 -12.26
C ALA A 42 21.05 43.26 -11.97
N LEU A 43 20.83 44.56 -12.20
CA LEU A 43 19.51 45.19 -12.08
C LEU A 43 18.54 44.71 -13.16
N GLU A 44 19.02 44.53 -14.39
CA GLU A 44 18.26 43.99 -15.52
C GLU A 44 17.86 42.53 -15.26
N ASP A 45 18.79 41.70 -14.78
CA ASP A 45 18.52 40.30 -14.41
C ASP A 45 17.55 40.19 -13.22
N CYS A 46 17.71 41.03 -12.20
CA CYS A 46 16.75 41.16 -11.11
C CYS A 46 15.37 41.65 -11.59
N ARG A 47 15.30 42.47 -12.65
CA ARG A 47 14.05 42.93 -13.26
C ARG A 47 13.38 41.86 -14.12
N GLN A 48 14.14 41.03 -14.83
CA GLN A 48 13.58 40.00 -15.72
C GLN A 48 13.39 38.64 -15.04
N GLY A 49 14.10 38.38 -13.93
CA GLY A 49 14.01 37.16 -13.13
C GLY A 49 12.60 36.81 -12.66
N PRO A 50 11.82 37.74 -12.07
CA PRO A 50 10.44 37.50 -11.64
C PRO A 50 9.54 37.06 -12.80
N LYS A 51 9.63 37.76 -13.94
CA LYS A 51 8.82 37.47 -15.14
C LYS A 51 9.13 36.11 -15.74
N LYS A 52 10.43 35.75 -15.83
CA LYS A 52 10.85 34.43 -16.31
C LYS A 52 10.34 33.31 -15.43
N ARG A 53 10.47 33.45 -14.11
CA ARG A 53 9.98 32.47 -13.12
C ARG A 53 8.45 32.36 -13.14
N PHE A 54 7.74 33.47 -13.23
CA PHE A 54 6.29 33.46 -13.32
C PHE A 54 5.80 32.73 -14.59
N ASN A 55 6.43 32.97 -15.74
CA ASN A 55 6.12 32.25 -16.97
C ASN A 55 6.41 30.74 -16.86
N GLN A 56 7.48 30.36 -16.17
CA GLN A 56 7.78 28.95 -15.89
C GLN A 56 6.69 28.32 -15.01
N ALA A 57 6.29 28.99 -13.92
CA ALA A 57 5.20 28.53 -13.06
C ALA A 57 3.87 28.39 -13.85
N LYS A 58 3.56 29.34 -14.72
CA LYS A 58 2.38 29.26 -15.61
C LYS A 58 2.46 28.03 -16.53
N SER A 59 3.62 27.75 -17.12
CA SER A 59 3.82 26.54 -17.93
C SER A 59 3.64 25.26 -17.12
N LEU A 60 4.11 25.23 -15.87
CA LEU A 60 3.92 24.10 -14.96
C LEU A 60 2.43 23.91 -14.62
N PHE A 61 1.70 25.00 -14.37
CA PHE A 61 0.26 25.00 -14.13
C PHE A 61 -0.52 24.45 -15.34
N GLU A 62 -0.21 24.92 -16.54
CA GLU A 62 -0.81 24.45 -17.80
C GLU A 62 -0.54 22.96 -18.05
N LYS A 63 0.66 22.49 -17.69
CA LYS A 63 1.05 21.07 -17.72
C LYS A 63 0.49 20.26 -16.55
N LYS A 64 -0.31 20.86 -15.67
CA LYS A 64 -0.89 20.25 -14.45
C LYS A 64 0.15 19.70 -13.47
N ASN A 65 1.38 20.19 -13.56
CA ASN A 65 2.45 19.83 -12.64
C ASN A 65 2.39 20.75 -11.42
N TYR A 66 1.32 20.56 -10.63
CA TYR A 66 0.93 21.50 -9.59
C TYR A 66 1.89 21.54 -8.39
N ASP A 67 2.57 20.44 -8.08
CA ASP A 67 3.58 20.41 -7.01
C ASP A 67 4.79 21.27 -7.36
N GLN A 68 5.33 21.13 -8.58
CA GLN A 68 6.43 21.97 -9.05
C GLN A 68 5.98 23.42 -9.28
N CYS A 69 4.76 23.63 -9.77
CA CYS A 69 4.15 24.95 -9.90
C CYS A 69 4.10 25.66 -8.55
N LYS A 70 3.59 25.00 -7.51
CA LYS A 70 3.53 25.53 -6.13
C LYS A 70 4.92 25.91 -5.63
N ALA A 71 5.91 25.04 -5.80
CA ALA A 71 7.28 25.31 -5.36
C ALA A 71 7.88 26.55 -6.05
N GLU A 72 7.68 26.72 -7.36
CA GLU A 72 8.16 27.89 -8.10
C GLU A 72 7.42 29.17 -7.72
N LEU A 73 6.10 29.11 -7.48
CA LEU A 73 5.31 30.26 -7.04
C LEU A 73 5.69 30.72 -5.65
N VAL A 74 5.88 29.80 -4.70
CA VAL A 74 6.37 30.13 -3.35
C VAL A 74 7.76 30.76 -3.42
N MET A 75 8.69 30.18 -4.18
CA MET A 75 10.02 30.78 -4.38
C MET A 75 9.96 32.18 -4.99
N LEU A 76 9.07 32.42 -5.96
CA LEU A 76 8.89 33.73 -6.59
C LEU A 76 8.37 34.77 -5.60
N ILE A 77 7.39 34.40 -4.78
CA ILE A 77 6.80 35.27 -3.75
C ILE A 77 7.84 35.62 -2.68
N ASP A 78 8.63 34.64 -2.23
CA ASP A 78 9.61 34.81 -1.17
C ASP A 78 10.83 35.64 -1.62
N LYS A 79 11.33 35.41 -2.84
CA LYS A 79 12.54 36.08 -3.35
C LYS A 79 12.29 37.48 -3.93
N TYR A 80 11.08 37.76 -4.41
CA TYR A 80 10.75 39.02 -5.08
C TYR A 80 9.47 39.66 -4.53
N PRO A 81 9.39 39.88 -3.20
CA PRO A 81 8.18 40.43 -2.58
C PRO A 81 7.88 41.83 -3.13
N GLY A 82 6.60 42.12 -3.38
CA GLY A 82 6.13 43.44 -3.83
C GLY A 82 6.20 43.69 -5.35
N THR A 83 6.73 42.76 -6.15
CA THR A 83 6.66 42.83 -7.62
C THR A 83 5.26 42.52 -8.15
N SER A 84 4.92 43.02 -9.35
CA SER A 84 3.65 42.68 -10.03
C SER A 84 3.49 41.17 -10.21
N GLU A 85 4.58 40.49 -10.55
CA GLU A 85 4.65 39.05 -10.74
C GLU A 85 4.43 38.30 -9.43
N ALA A 86 4.93 38.80 -8.30
CA ALA A 86 4.64 38.20 -7.00
C ALA A 86 3.16 38.35 -6.58
N VAL A 87 2.48 39.44 -6.99
CA VAL A 87 1.03 39.58 -6.79
C VAL A 87 0.28 38.55 -7.63
N GLN A 88 0.60 38.45 -8.92
CA GLN A 88 0.00 37.45 -9.82
C GLN A 88 0.31 36.01 -9.38
N ALA A 89 1.50 35.78 -8.82
CA ALA A 89 1.91 34.48 -8.28
C ALA A 89 1.04 34.06 -7.10
N LYS A 90 0.58 34.98 -6.24
CA LYS A 90 -0.34 34.67 -5.15
C LYS A 90 -1.69 34.18 -5.67
N GLU A 91 -2.22 34.81 -6.71
CA GLU A 91 -3.47 34.39 -7.34
C GLU A 91 -3.34 33.00 -7.99
N LEU A 92 -2.25 32.78 -8.74
CA LEU A 92 -1.98 31.49 -9.36
C LEU A 92 -1.67 30.40 -8.31
N LEU A 93 -1.09 30.78 -7.16
CA LEU A 93 -0.84 29.88 -6.04
C LEU A 93 -2.16 29.39 -5.43
N ASP A 94 -3.13 30.28 -5.17
CA ASP A 94 -4.46 29.87 -4.71
C ASP A 94 -5.15 28.91 -5.70
N ALA A 95 -5.07 29.22 -7.00
CA ALA A 95 -5.58 28.31 -8.04
C ALA A 95 -4.85 26.95 -8.06
N THR A 96 -3.53 26.95 -7.85
CA THR A 96 -2.69 25.75 -7.77
C THR A 96 -3.04 24.90 -6.54
N GLU A 97 -3.23 25.53 -5.39
CA GLU A 97 -3.60 24.86 -4.15
C GLU A 97 -5.00 24.26 -4.24
N LYS A 98 -5.97 24.98 -4.82
CA LYS A 98 -7.31 24.43 -5.11
C LYS A 98 -7.25 23.24 -6.07
N ALA A 99 -6.37 23.26 -7.07
CA ALA A 99 -6.18 22.13 -7.97
C ALA A 99 -5.61 20.90 -7.25
N LEU A 100 -4.60 21.08 -6.40
CA LEU A 100 -4.02 20.02 -5.56
C LEU A 100 -5.05 19.44 -4.60
N GLN A 101 -5.85 20.28 -3.93
CA GLN A 101 -6.93 19.83 -3.04
C GLN A 101 -7.96 18.99 -3.79
N LYS A 102 -8.37 19.40 -5.00
CA LYS A 102 -9.29 18.61 -5.84
C LYS A 102 -8.70 17.27 -6.25
N ILE A 103 -7.41 17.22 -6.61
CA ILE A 103 -6.73 15.97 -6.96
C ILE A 103 -6.64 15.04 -5.74
N ALA A 104 -6.28 15.56 -4.58
CA ALA A 104 -6.22 14.78 -3.35
C ALA A 104 -7.60 14.22 -2.96
N ALA A 105 -8.65 15.05 -2.99
CA ALA A 105 -10.02 14.63 -2.71
C ALA A 105 -10.54 13.60 -3.72
N GLU A 106 -10.22 13.75 -5.01
CA GLU A 106 -10.59 12.77 -6.03
C GLU A 106 -9.85 11.44 -5.84
N LYS A 107 -8.55 11.49 -5.51
CA LYS A 107 -7.76 10.29 -5.21
C LYS A 107 -8.34 9.54 -4.01
N GLU A 108 -8.65 10.24 -2.92
CA GLU A 108 -9.29 9.67 -1.73
C GLU A 108 -10.66 9.07 -2.05
N ARG A 109 -11.49 9.77 -2.85
CA ARG A 109 -12.79 9.28 -3.31
C ARG A 109 -12.64 7.97 -4.09
N VAL A 110 -11.73 7.92 -5.06
CA VAL A 110 -11.47 6.74 -5.88
C VAL A 110 -10.94 5.57 -5.04
N GLU A 111 -10.04 5.82 -4.08
CA GLU A 111 -9.53 4.81 -3.17
C GLU A 111 -10.63 4.26 -2.25
N LYS A 112 -11.49 5.13 -1.71
CA LYS A 112 -12.64 4.75 -0.90
C LYS A 112 -13.65 3.93 -1.70
N GLU A 113 -14.01 4.36 -2.91
CA GLU A 113 -14.91 3.61 -3.79
C GLU A 113 -14.36 2.23 -4.15
N LYS A 114 -13.04 2.11 -4.39
CA LYS A 114 -12.38 0.82 -4.61
C LYS A 114 -12.45 -0.06 -3.36
N ALA A 115 -12.16 0.49 -2.19
CA ALA A 115 -12.22 -0.23 -0.93
C ALA A 115 -13.65 -0.70 -0.59
N GLU A 116 -14.67 0.13 -0.84
CA GLU A 116 -16.08 -0.22 -0.64
C GLU A 116 -16.54 -1.32 -1.60
N LYS A 117 -16.18 -1.23 -2.89
CA LYS A 117 -16.48 -2.27 -3.89
C LYS A 117 -15.83 -3.60 -3.51
N GLU A 118 -14.58 -3.57 -3.07
CA GLU A 118 -13.86 -4.76 -2.62
C GLU A 118 -14.48 -5.35 -1.35
N ALA A 119 -14.81 -4.50 -0.37
CA ALA A 119 -15.52 -4.93 0.83
C ALA A 119 -16.87 -5.57 0.51
N GLN A 120 -17.63 -5.02 -0.44
CA GLN A 120 -18.90 -5.58 -0.89
C GLN A 120 -18.70 -6.93 -1.60
N ARG A 121 -17.71 -7.04 -2.49
CA ARG A 121 -17.33 -8.30 -3.15
C ARG A 121 -17.04 -9.39 -2.12
N LEU A 122 -16.19 -9.07 -1.15
CA LEU A 122 -15.81 -9.98 -0.07
C LEU A 122 -16.99 -10.32 0.83
N ALA A 123 -17.84 -9.35 1.17
CA ALA A 123 -19.04 -9.57 1.98
C ALA A 123 -20.02 -10.52 1.29
N ASN A 124 -20.24 -10.33 -0.01
CA ASN A 124 -21.09 -11.20 -0.82
C ASN A 124 -20.51 -12.63 -0.88
N ALA A 125 -19.22 -12.75 -1.15
CA ALA A 125 -18.55 -14.04 -1.26
C ALA A 125 -18.49 -14.81 0.08
N THR A 126 -18.42 -14.09 1.20
CA THR A 126 -18.32 -14.69 2.55
C THR A 126 -19.63 -14.66 3.33
N ASN A 127 -20.77 -14.37 2.70
CA ASN A 127 -22.05 -14.21 3.40
C ASN A 127 -22.55 -15.49 4.10
N LYS A 128 -22.11 -16.67 3.63
CA LYS A 128 -22.39 -17.98 4.25
C LYS A 128 -21.41 -18.32 5.37
N MET A 129 -20.38 -17.50 5.59
CA MET A 129 -19.35 -17.74 6.58
C MET A 129 -19.67 -17.05 7.91
N ARG A 130 -19.26 -17.70 9.00
CA ARG A 130 -18.98 -17.05 10.29
C ARG A 130 -17.52 -16.68 10.30
N LYS A 131 -17.24 -15.43 10.69
CA LYS A 131 -15.89 -14.87 10.79
C LYS A 131 -15.50 -14.78 12.26
N LYS A 132 -14.28 -15.17 12.60
CA LYS A 132 -13.69 -14.96 13.93
C LYS A 132 -12.27 -14.45 13.75
N TYR A 133 -12.00 -13.25 14.22
CA TYR A 133 -10.65 -12.69 14.26
C TYR A 133 -9.94 -13.18 15.53
N ASP A 134 -8.72 -13.68 15.35
CA ASP A 134 -7.74 -14.01 16.39
C ASP A 134 -6.71 -12.89 16.38
N ASP A 135 -6.79 -12.00 17.37
CA ASP A 135 -5.95 -10.82 17.49
C ASP A 135 -4.51 -11.12 17.92
N ILE A 136 -4.32 -12.21 18.68
CA ILE A 136 -3.00 -12.70 19.07
C ILE A 136 -2.22 -13.18 17.85
N LYS A 137 -2.88 -13.92 16.95
CA LYS A 137 -2.23 -14.48 15.76
C LYS A 137 -2.36 -13.59 14.51
N GLY A 138 -3.24 -12.59 14.54
CA GLY A 138 -3.55 -11.76 13.36
C GLY A 138 -4.30 -12.53 12.26
N ILE A 139 -5.05 -13.59 12.62
CA ILE A 139 -5.70 -14.50 11.66
C ILE A 139 -7.22 -14.32 11.74
N THR A 140 -7.86 -14.16 10.57
CA THR A 140 -9.32 -14.30 10.46
C THR A 140 -9.67 -15.71 10.03
N TRP A 141 -10.48 -16.39 10.83
CA TRP A 141 -11.02 -17.71 10.54
C TRP A 141 -12.41 -17.62 9.94
N TYR A 142 -12.64 -18.29 8.82
CA TYR A 142 -13.93 -18.38 8.14
C TYR A 142 -14.44 -19.81 8.17
N ARG A 143 -15.62 -20.02 8.75
CA ARG A 143 -16.30 -21.32 8.82
C ARG A 143 -17.70 -21.20 8.24
N ASP A 144 -18.17 -22.19 7.49
CA ASP A 144 -19.56 -22.18 7.02
C ASP A 144 -20.53 -22.08 8.21
N LYS A 145 -21.61 -21.31 8.05
CA LYS A 145 -22.63 -21.08 9.10
C LYS A 145 -23.30 -22.36 9.61
N THR A 146 -23.25 -23.45 8.85
CA THR A 146 -23.79 -24.76 9.23
C THR A 146 -22.76 -25.70 9.86
N SER A 147 -21.46 -25.37 9.78
CA SER A 147 -20.40 -26.13 10.45
C SER A 147 -20.59 -26.05 11.96
N PRO A 148 -20.28 -27.11 12.74
CA PRO A 148 -20.42 -27.03 14.19
C PRO A 148 -19.49 -26.00 14.84
N ARG A 149 -19.87 -25.51 16.03
CA ARG A 149 -19.11 -24.50 16.78
C ARG A 149 -18.13 -25.12 17.76
N TYR A 150 -18.47 -26.27 18.31
CA TYR A 150 -17.67 -26.99 19.31
C TYR A 150 -17.30 -28.38 18.79
N LEU A 151 -16.19 -28.93 19.26
CA LEU A 151 -15.67 -30.22 18.82
C LEU A 151 -16.66 -31.36 19.11
N ASN A 152 -17.26 -31.33 20.30
CA ASN A 152 -18.20 -32.34 20.80
C ASN A 152 -19.66 -32.20 20.32
N THR A 153 -19.93 -31.34 19.32
CA THR A 153 -21.31 -31.11 18.87
C THR A 153 -21.88 -32.29 18.08
N ARG A 154 -21.14 -32.78 17.08
CA ARG A 154 -21.53 -33.90 16.20
C ARG A 154 -20.35 -34.38 15.36
N THR A 155 -20.43 -35.61 14.89
CA THR A 155 -19.56 -36.16 13.83
C THR A 155 -19.77 -35.38 12.52
N ASP A 156 -18.68 -34.94 11.90
CA ASP A 156 -18.72 -34.22 10.62
C ASP A 156 -17.43 -34.33 9.81
N PHE A 157 -17.57 -34.12 8.50
CA PHE A 157 -16.47 -33.91 7.57
C PHE A 157 -16.59 -32.50 7.01
N GLY A 158 -15.61 -31.64 7.26
CA GLY A 158 -15.69 -30.23 6.91
C GLY A 158 -14.33 -29.60 6.67
N ALA A 159 -14.36 -28.37 6.16
CA ALA A 159 -13.17 -27.55 5.96
C ALA A 159 -13.42 -26.12 6.44
N TYR A 160 -12.36 -25.36 6.63
CA TYR A 160 -12.44 -23.95 6.99
C TYR A 160 -11.21 -23.18 6.49
N ILE A 161 -11.31 -21.84 6.46
CA ILE A 161 -10.27 -20.96 5.90
C ILE A 161 -9.61 -20.19 7.03
N GLY A 162 -8.28 -20.11 6.99
CA GLY A 162 -7.50 -19.10 7.70
C GLY A 162 -6.98 -18.06 6.72
N LYS A 163 -6.99 -16.79 7.12
CA LYS A 163 -6.41 -15.71 6.33
C LYS A 163 -5.79 -14.65 7.25
N GLU A 164 -4.52 -14.35 7.03
CA GLU A 164 -3.84 -13.18 7.60
C GLU A 164 -4.21 -11.91 6.82
N LYS A 165 -4.03 -10.73 7.42
CA LYS A 165 -4.42 -9.45 6.82
C LYS A 165 -3.93 -9.31 5.36
N ASP A 166 -2.62 -9.47 5.17
CA ASP A 166 -1.95 -9.27 3.87
C ASP A 166 -1.46 -10.58 3.23
N GLY A 167 -1.77 -11.73 3.85
CA GLY A 167 -1.39 -13.06 3.37
C GLY A 167 -2.44 -13.73 2.48
N ALA A 168 -2.00 -14.70 1.67
CA ALA A 168 -2.88 -15.60 0.94
C ALA A 168 -3.71 -16.45 1.94
N PRO A 169 -4.98 -16.75 1.65
CA PRO A 169 -5.75 -17.65 2.49
C PRO A 169 -5.20 -19.08 2.39
N TRP A 170 -5.42 -19.88 3.43
CA TRP A 170 -5.17 -21.33 3.41
C TRP A 170 -6.39 -22.09 3.91
N LEU A 171 -6.51 -23.35 3.48
CA LEU A 171 -7.56 -24.25 3.90
C LEU A 171 -7.07 -25.16 5.04
N ARG A 172 -8.01 -25.52 5.91
CA ARG A 172 -7.84 -26.56 6.92
C ARG A 172 -8.94 -27.59 6.82
N LEU A 173 -8.57 -28.85 6.82
CA LEU A 173 -9.47 -29.99 6.87
C LEU A 173 -9.79 -30.29 8.33
N LYS A 174 -11.07 -30.47 8.65
CA LYS A 174 -11.54 -30.88 9.97
C LYS A 174 -12.44 -32.11 9.83
N ILE A 175 -12.00 -33.23 10.37
CA ILE A 175 -12.81 -34.43 10.50
C ILE A 175 -13.06 -34.66 11.99
N ARG A 176 -14.32 -34.91 12.37
CA ARG A 176 -14.72 -35.14 13.76
C ARG A 176 -15.56 -36.40 13.85
N TYR A 177 -15.25 -37.20 14.85
CA TYR A 177 -16.02 -38.33 15.33
C TYR A 177 -16.49 -38.01 16.74
N VAL A 178 -17.80 -37.94 16.97
CA VAL A 178 -18.41 -37.72 18.28
C VAL A 178 -19.35 -38.88 18.54
N ALA A 179 -19.11 -39.63 19.61
CA ALA A 179 -19.82 -40.86 19.91
C ALA A 179 -19.81 -41.15 21.42
N ASP A 180 -20.38 -42.30 21.79
CA ASP A 180 -20.38 -42.80 23.16
C ASP A 180 -19.24 -43.82 23.40
N GLU A 181 -18.64 -44.35 22.32
CA GLU A 181 -17.56 -45.34 22.34
C GLU A 181 -16.37 -44.88 21.50
N TRP A 182 -15.17 -45.11 22.03
CA TRP A 182 -13.90 -44.85 21.37
C TRP A 182 -13.65 -45.83 20.22
N LEU A 183 -13.12 -45.31 19.12
CA LEU A 183 -12.54 -46.13 18.05
C LEU A 183 -11.00 -46.16 18.14
N PHE A 184 -10.39 -45.11 18.69
CA PHE A 184 -8.94 -44.84 18.55
C PHE A 184 -8.57 -44.82 17.07
N ILE A 185 -9.11 -43.84 16.37
CA ILE A 185 -9.06 -43.74 14.91
C ILE A 185 -7.61 -43.67 14.44
N GLU A 186 -7.24 -44.59 13.55
CA GLU A 186 -5.92 -44.65 12.92
C GLU A 186 -5.94 -44.03 11.52
N LYS A 187 -7.07 -44.16 10.81
CA LYS A 187 -7.26 -43.58 9.47
C LYS A 187 -8.71 -43.37 9.09
N TYR A 188 -8.91 -42.62 8.01
CA TYR A 188 -10.21 -42.38 7.41
C TYR A 188 -10.21 -42.91 5.98
N ILE A 189 -11.23 -43.69 5.61
CA ILE A 189 -11.49 -44.06 4.22
C ILE A 189 -12.70 -43.27 3.73
N ILE A 190 -12.51 -42.47 2.69
CA ILE A 190 -13.57 -41.62 2.13
C ILE A 190 -13.93 -42.17 0.76
N LYS A 191 -15.20 -42.53 0.57
CA LYS A 191 -15.75 -42.87 -0.74
C LYS A 191 -16.60 -41.71 -1.24
N ALA A 192 -16.26 -41.17 -2.40
CA ALA A 192 -17.00 -40.12 -3.09
C ALA A 192 -17.33 -40.62 -4.51
N ASP A 193 -18.60 -40.93 -4.73
CA ASP A 193 -19.09 -41.67 -5.90
C ASP A 193 -18.26 -42.96 -6.12
N ASP A 194 -17.54 -43.05 -7.23
CA ASP A 194 -16.73 -44.22 -7.61
C ASP A 194 -15.28 -44.16 -7.11
N HIS A 195 -14.87 -43.06 -6.48
CA HIS A 195 -13.50 -42.86 -6.00
C HIS A 195 -13.38 -43.15 -4.50
N VAL A 196 -12.26 -43.76 -4.12
CA VAL A 196 -11.91 -44.04 -2.73
C VAL A 196 -10.59 -43.36 -2.39
N TYR A 197 -10.57 -42.66 -1.28
CA TYR A 197 -9.43 -41.92 -0.75
C TYR A 197 -9.13 -42.41 0.66
N GLU A 198 -7.86 -42.30 1.05
CA GLU A 198 -7.40 -42.63 2.40
C GLU A 198 -6.71 -41.41 3.01
N ILE A 199 -7.07 -41.07 4.25
CA ILE A 199 -6.39 -40.05 5.04
C ILE A 199 -5.82 -40.73 6.28
N THR A 200 -4.50 -40.78 6.38
CA THR A 200 -3.74 -41.22 7.55
C THR A 200 -3.10 -40.04 8.26
N GLU A 201 -2.63 -40.24 9.48
CA GLU A 201 -1.79 -39.26 10.16
C GLU A 201 -0.54 -38.91 9.34
N SER A 202 -0.19 -37.62 9.31
CA SER A 202 1.11 -37.17 8.79
C SER A 202 2.20 -37.15 9.86
N ARG A 203 1.81 -37.20 11.13
CA ARG A 203 2.70 -37.30 12.31
C ARG A 203 1.95 -38.06 13.39
N TYR A 204 2.68 -38.81 14.22
CA TYR A 204 2.11 -39.52 15.35
C TYR A 204 1.29 -38.59 16.26
N GLY A 205 0.05 -38.98 16.56
CA GLY A 205 -0.84 -38.25 17.46
C GLY A 205 -1.45 -37.00 16.82
N GLU A 206 -1.60 -36.99 15.50
CA GLU A 206 -2.31 -35.94 14.77
C GLU A 206 -3.84 -36.05 14.95
N ILE A 207 -4.35 -37.26 15.10
CA ILE A 207 -5.73 -37.52 15.47
C ILE A 207 -5.83 -37.41 16.99
N GLU A 208 -6.47 -36.34 17.44
CA GLU A 208 -6.62 -36.00 18.85
C GLU A 208 -7.88 -36.64 19.43
N THR A 209 -7.89 -36.87 20.74
CA THR A 209 -8.97 -37.53 21.47
C THR A 209 -9.30 -36.76 22.75
N ASP A 210 -10.57 -36.54 23.07
CA ASP A 210 -11.01 -35.97 24.34
C ASP A 210 -12.46 -36.40 24.67
N HIS A 211 -12.91 -36.18 25.90
CA HIS A 211 -14.21 -36.63 26.39
C HIS A 211 -14.81 -35.69 27.44
N GLY A 212 -16.12 -35.78 27.64
CA GLY A 212 -16.82 -34.94 28.60
C GLY A 212 -18.33 -34.99 28.44
N GLY A 213 -19.06 -34.82 29.54
CA GLY A 213 -20.53 -34.82 29.54
C GLY A 213 -21.15 -36.11 29.01
N GLY A 214 -20.48 -37.25 29.23
CA GLY A 214 -20.93 -38.57 28.78
C GLY A 214 -20.68 -38.87 27.30
N LYS A 215 -19.87 -38.07 26.60
CA LYS A 215 -19.50 -38.30 25.20
C LYS A 215 -17.99 -38.29 25.02
N ILE A 216 -17.53 -38.93 23.95
CA ILE A 216 -16.16 -38.88 23.48
C ILE A 216 -16.11 -38.14 22.14
N TRP A 217 -14.95 -37.59 21.81
CA TRP A 217 -14.69 -37.09 20.47
C TRP A 217 -13.25 -37.30 20.04
N GLU A 218 -13.10 -37.70 18.79
CA GLU A 218 -11.83 -37.92 18.10
C GLU A 218 -11.80 -37.02 16.87
N TRP A 219 -10.71 -36.30 16.62
CA TRP A 219 -10.68 -35.36 15.51
C TRP A 219 -9.33 -35.21 14.85
N LEU A 220 -9.39 -34.92 13.56
CA LEU A 220 -8.28 -34.47 12.76
C LEU A 220 -8.45 -32.99 12.43
N ASP A 221 -7.38 -32.20 12.58
CA ASP A 221 -7.33 -30.80 12.14
C ASP A 221 -5.97 -30.50 11.49
N ARG A 222 -5.92 -30.45 10.16
CA ARG A 222 -4.67 -30.27 9.41
C ARG A 222 -4.76 -29.21 8.33
N TYR A 223 -3.60 -28.73 7.90
CA TYR A 223 -3.47 -27.94 6.67
C TYR A 223 -3.87 -28.80 5.47
N VAL A 224 -4.54 -28.19 4.50
CA VAL A 224 -4.94 -28.85 3.25
C VAL A 224 -3.78 -28.74 2.26
N GLY A 225 -3.17 -29.86 1.91
CA GLY A 225 -2.28 -29.98 0.76
C GLY A 225 -3.05 -30.41 -0.51
N PRO A 226 -2.34 -30.66 -1.63
CA PRO A 226 -2.96 -31.07 -2.89
C PRO A 226 -3.84 -32.33 -2.76
N HIS A 227 -3.38 -33.29 -1.93
CA HIS A 227 -4.11 -34.52 -1.66
C HIS A 227 -5.45 -34.24 -0.95
N GLU A 228 -5.44 -33.57 0.21
CA GLU A 228 -6.68 -33.21 0.92
C GLU A 228 -7.59 -32.31 0.08
N TYR A 229 -7.01 -31.41 -0.72
CA TYR A 229 -7.76 -30.51 -1.59
C TYR A 229 -8.57 -31.29 -2.62
N SER A 230 -7.96 -32.31 -3.25
CA SER A 230 -8.64 -33.21 -4.18
C SER A 230 -9.80 -33.97 -3.52
N ILE A 231 -9.62 -34.43 -2.28
CA ILE A 231 -10.66 -35.13 -1.50
C ILE A 231 -11.81 -34.17 -1.18
N ILE A 232 -11.50 -32.95 -0.73
CA ILE A 232 -12.50 -31.94 -0.42
C ILE A 232 -13.35 -31.61 -1.65
N LYS A 233 -12.73 -31.42 -2.82
CA LYS A 233 -13.45 -31.18 -4.09
C LYS A 233 -14.32 -32.37 -4.48
N ALA A 234 -13.75 -33.59 -4.44
CA ALA A 234 -14.49 -34.81 -4.76
C ALA A 234 -15.73 -34.99 -3.85
N VAL A 235 -15.58 -34.82 -2.54
CA VAL A 235 -16.70 -34.93 -1.59
C VAL A 235 -17.71 -33.81 -1.79
N ALA A 236 -17.27 -32.58 -2.04
CA ALA A 236 -18.17 -31.45 -2.27
C ALA A 236 -19.09 -31.71 -3.46
N ASP A 237 -18.55 -32.24 -4.57
CA ASP A 237 -19.27 -32.44 -5.82
C ASP A 237 -19.97 -33.80 -5.95
N ALA A 238 -19.62 -34.78 -5.11
CA ALA A 238 -20.18 -36.12 -5.19
C ALA A 238 -21.71 -36.16 -5.02
N LYS A 239 -22.34 -37.09 -5.75
CA LYS A 239 -23.76 -37.44 -5.54
C LYS A 239 -23.91 -38.20 -4.23
N ASP A 240 -23.05 -39.19 -4.01
CA ASP A 240 -23.01 -40.01 -2.81
C ASP A 240 -21.62 -39.98 -2.19
N ALA A 241 -21.55 -39.67 -0.89
CA ALA A 241 -20.28 -39.66 -0.17
C ALA A 241 -20.42 -40.34 1.20
N LYS A 242 -19.44 -41.17 1.54
CA LYS A 242 -19.34 -41.88 2.82
C LYS A 242 -17.94 -41.76 3.38
N ILE A 243 -17.85 -41.79 4.71
CA ILE A 243 -16.61 -41.89 5.44
C ILE A 243 -16.67 -43.11 6.36
N ARG A 244 -15.60 -43.89 6.35
CA ARG A 244 -15.30 -44.91 7.35
C ARG A 244 -14.22 -44.39 8.28
N PHE A 245 -14.54 -44.38 9.56
CA PHE A 245 -13.59 -44.17 10.64
C PHE A 245 -13.01 -45.54 10.98
N VAL A 246 -11.73 -45.76 10.68
CA VAL A 246 -11.03 -47.02 10.96
C VAL A 246 -10.28 -46.87 12.27
N GLY A 247 -10.72 -47.59 13.28
CA GLY A 247 -10.09 -47.64 14.60
C GLY A 247 -9.24 -48.88 14.80
N GLY A 248 -8.55 -48.96 15.94
CA GLY A 248 -7.67 -50.10 16.24
C GLY A 248 -8.40 -51.45 16.38
N GLN A 249 -9.68 -51.44 16.75
CA GLN A 249 -10.50 -52.66 16.90
C GLN A 249 -11.80 -52.66 16.10
N TYR A 250 -12.40 -51.48 15.89
CA TYR A 250 -13.71 -51.35 15.28
C TYR A 250 -13.74 -50.23 14.23
N ASP A 251 -14.62 -50.39 13.25
CA ASP A 251 -14.87 -49.41 12.20
C ASP A 251 -16.27 -48.80 12.36
N LYS A 252 -16.40 -47.53 11.96
CA LYS A 252 -17.72 -46.88 11.84
C LYS A 252 -17.91 -46.23 10.49
N ASP A 253 -19.00 -46.58 9.81
CA ASP A 253 -19.42 -45.95 8.56
C ASP A 253 -20.44 -44.85 8.79
N ARG A 254 -20.33 -43.79 7.99
CA ARG A 254 -21.29 -42.69 7.99
C ARG A 254 -21.41 -42.04 6.62
N VAL A 255 -22.64 -41.67 6.25
CA VAL A 255 -22.89 -40.84 5.07
C VAL A 255 -22.48 -39.39 5.34
N ILE A 256 -21.71 -38.79 4.44
CA ILE A 256 -21.44 -37.35 4.43
C ILE A 256 -22.68 -36.65 3.88
N THR A 257 -23.29 -35.81 4.71
CA THR A 257 -24.62 -35.26 4.45
C THR A 257 -24.58 -34.21 3.34
N THR A 258 -25.71 -33.99 2.65
CA THR A 258 -25.86 -32.90 1.67
C THR A 258 -25.51 -31.53 2.26
N ARG A 259 -25.82 -31.31 3.55
CA ARG A 259 -25.44 -30.08 4.26
C ARG A 259 -23.93 -29.89 4.34
N GLU A 260 -23.19 -30.96 4.60
CA GLU A 260 -21.73 -30.91 4.69
C GLU A 260 -21.10 -30.71 3.31
N LYS A 261 -21.59 -31.43 2.29
CA LYS A 261 -21.15 -31.20 0.91
C LYS A 261 -21.39 -29.75 0.48
N GLN A 262 -22.55 -29.19 0.79
CA GLN A 262 -22.83 -27.77 0.52
C GLN A 262 -21.94 -26.82 1.32
N ALA A 263 -21.63 -27.14 2.58
CA ALA A 263 -20.69 -26.36 3.38
C ALA A 263 -19.29 -26.35 2.77
N LEU A 264 -18.81 -27.49 2.24
CA LEU A 264 -17.54 -27.56 1.50
C LEU A 264 -17.58 -26.70 0.24
N LYS A 265 -18.66 -26.75 -0.55
CA LYS A 265 -18.81 -25.85 -1.73
C LYS A 265 -18.75 -24.38 -1.34
N ASN A 266 -19.45 -23.99 -0.27
CA ASN A 266 -19.41 -22.62 0.21
C ASN A 266 -18.01 -22.21 0.67
N ILE A 267 -17.27 -23.13 1.29
CA ILE A 267 -15.87 -22.89 1.71
C ILE A 267 -14.95 -22.74 0.49
N LEU A 268 -15.05 -23.60 -0.51
CA LEU A 268 -14.24 -23.50 -1.73
C LEU A 268 -14.49 -22.17 -2.47
N ASN A 269 -15.76 -21.78 -2.63
CA ASN A 269 -16.13 -20.51 -3.26
C ASN A 269 -15.62 -19.30 -2.46
N ALA A 270 -15.73 -19.34 -1.13
CA ALA A 270 -15.22 -18.28 -0.27
C ALA A 270 -13.68 -18.22 -0.29
N TYR A 271 -13.02 -19.38 -0.38
CA TYR A 271 -11.56 -19.49 -0.46
C TYR A 271 -11.02 -18.82 -1.72
N GLU A 272 -11.59 -19.14 -2.89
CA GLU A 272 -11.25 -18.50 -4.16
C GLU A 272 -11.48 -16.98 -4.11
N ALA A 273 -12.64 -16.55 -3.62
CA ALA A 273 -12.96 -15.13 -3.53
C ALA A 273 -12.02 -14.35 -2.59
N LEU A 274 -11.48 -15.00 -1.55
CA LEU A 274 -10.48 -14.44 -0.63
C LEU A 274 -9.06 -14.40 -1.22
N GLY A 275 -8.88 -14.81 -2.48
CA GLY A 275 -7.59 -14.85 -3.18
C GLY A 275 -6.88 -16.20 -3.12
N GLY A 276 -7.58 -17.27 -2.73
CA GLY A 276 -7.07 -18.63 -2.78
C GLY A 276 -7.03 -19.16 -4.22
N SER A 277 -6.10 -20.06 -4.50
CA SER A 277 -6.00 -20.78 -5.77
C SER A 277 -6.03 -22.28 -5.52
N ASP A 278 -6.33 -23.07 -6.54
CA ASP A 278 -6.15 -24.53 -6.47
C ASP A 278 -4.73 -24.85 -5.94
N ILE A 279 -4.66 -25.79 -5.00
CA ILE A 279 -3.47 -26.17 -4.21
C ILE A 279 -2.78 -27.37 -4.86
#